data_AF-A0A0Q4S7B0-F1
#
_entry.id   AF-A0A0Q4S7B0-F1
#
_cell.length_a   1.000
_cell.length_b   1.000
_cell.length_c   1.000
_cell.angle_alpha   90.00
_cell.angle_beta   90.00
_cell.angle_gamma   90.00
#
_symmetry.space_group_name_H-M   'P 1'
#
loop_
_entity.id
_entity.type
_entity.pdbx_description
1 polymer ?
#
loop_
_entity_poly.entity_id
_entity_poly.type
_entity_poly.pdbx_seq_one_letter_code
_entity_poly.pdbx_strand_id
1 'polypeptide(L)'
;MFTASFASACASQAHDFVTIAPTACLPVEQGMGLPADMTPYRAAVRVCNIARQSGPSAAVAKVRLLSVFTDDYYKSLPADAPWQNFPLPMLIDETGRCLGRIAHLFPVDPPQELTISAGRWQRGVPHELRLAVKSPAVGGDATLPSLHWNPRSGGYAAKNTHPSQDKTSCPPTS
;
A
#
# COMPACT_ATOMS: atom_id res chain seq x y z
N MET A 1 -1.65 5.40 -52.91
CA MET A 1 -0.64 5.64 -51.86
C MET A 1 -1.32 5.36 -50.52
N PHE A 2 -0.87 4.35 -49.79
CA PHE A 2 -1.41 3.98 -48.48
C PHE A 2 -0.59 4.66 -47.39
N THR A 3 -1.22 5.49 -46.57
CA THR A 3 -0.63 5.98 -45.32
C THR A 3 -1.43 5.38 -44.17
N ALA A 4 -0.86 4.37 -43.52
CA ALA A 4 -1.36 3.81 -42.28
C ALA A 4 -0.90 4.69 -41.11
N SER A 5 -1.85 5.31 -40.42
CA SER A 5 -1.60 6.03 -39.18
C SER A 5 -1.49 5.05 -38.01
N PHE A 6 -0.26 4.70 -37.64
CA PHE A 6 0.03 4.08 -36.35
C PHE A 6 0.37 5.18 -35.35
N ALA A 7 -0.63 5.69 -34.63
CA ALA A 7 -0.37 6.57 -33.49
C ALA A 7 -1.35 6.26 -32.36
N SER A 8 -0.77 6.09 -31.17
CA SER A 8 -1.40 6.12 -29.85
C SER A 8 -2.02 4.83 -29.30
N ALA A 9 -1.19 3.82 -29.08
CA ALA A 9 -1.47 2.75 -28.10
C ALA A 9 -0.89 3.04 -26.68
N CYS A 10 -0.16 4.15 -26.48
CA CYS A 10 0.53 4.44 -25.22
C CYS A 10 -0.28 5.27 -24.20
N ALA A 11 -1.40 5.89 -24.59
CA ALA A 11 -2.15 6.79 -23.70
C ALA A 11 -3.22 6.08 -22.84
N SER A 12 -3.58 4.83 -23.15
CA SER A 12 -4.70 4.13 -22.48
C SER A 12 -4.34 3.45 -21.15
N GLN A 13 -3.05 3.35 -20.79
CA GLN A 13 -2.62 2.62 -19.58
C GLN A 13 -2.56 3.46 -18.29
N ALA A 14 -2.66 4.79 -18.37
CA ALA A 14 -2.57 5.68 -17.21
C ALA A 14 -3.93 5.88 -16.48
N HIS A 15 -5.05 5.60 -17.14
CA HIS A 15 -6.39 5.97 -16.65
C HIS A 15 -7.01 5.01 -15.61
N ASP A 16 -6.35 3.89 -15.28
CA ASP A 16 -6.90 2.86 -14.38
C ASP A 16 -6.24 2.80 -13.00
N PHE A 17 -5.24 3.64 -12.72
CA PHE A 17 -4.58 3.69 -11.42
C PHE A 17 -5.20 4.76 -10.52
N VAL A 18 -5.42 4.40 -9.25
CA VAL A 18 -5.90 5.28 -8.20
C VAL A 18 -4.83 5.38 -7.13
N THR A 19 -4.40 6.60 -6.81
CA THR A 19 -3.47 6.85 -5.70
C THR A 19 -4.22 6.79 -4.38
N ILE A 20 -3.67 6.06 -3.41
CA ILE A 20 -4.22 6.00 -2.05
C ILE A 20 -3.92 7.32 -1.36
N ALA A 21 -4.96 8.11 -1.10
CA ALA A 21 -4.85 9.35 -0.35
C ALA A 21 -4.77 9.05 1.17
N PRO A 22 -3.69 9.43 1.88
CA PRO A 22 -3.58 9.17 3.31
C PRO A 22 -4.72 9.77 4.13
N THR A 23 -5.26 10.91 3.69
CA THR A 23 -6.41 11.61 4.31
C THR A 23 -7.73 10.85 4.19
N ALA A 24 -7.83 9.88 3.28
CA ALA A 24 -9.01 9.01 3.12
C ALA A 24 -8.92 7.74 3.99
N CYS A 25 -7.83 7.53 4.72
CA CYS A 25 -7.65 6.38 5.60
C CYS A 25 -8.34 6.62 6.94
N LEU A 26 -9.06 5.60 7.42
CA LEU A 26 -9.89 5.68 8.62
C LEU A 26 -9.15 5.09 9.83
N PRO A 27 -9.39 5.57 11.06
CA PRO A 27 -8.94 4.85 12.25
C PRO A 27 -9.49 3.42 12.28
N VAL A 28 -8.72 2.49 12.84
CA VAL A 28 -9.17 1.12 13.07
C VAL A 28 -10.35 1.09 14.02
N GLU A 29 -11.37 0.30 13.71
CA GLU A 29 -12.51 0.08 14.60
C GLU A 29 -12.07 -0.67 15.87
N GLN A 30 -12.72 -0.41 17.01
CA GLN A 30 -12.31 -1.02 18.29
C GLN A 30 -12.37 -2.56 18.27
N GLY A 31 -13.28 -3.15 17.49
CA GLY A 31 -13.41 -4.60 17.32
C GLY A 31 -12.43 -5.22 16.31
N MET A 32 -11.66 -4.41 15.57
CA MET A 32 -10.71 -4.93 14.60
C MET A 32 -9.47 -5.51 15.33
N GLY A 33 -9.22 -6.79 15.09
CA GLY A 33 -7.97 -7.45 15.48
C GLY A 33 -6.79 -6.86 14.72
N LEU A 34 -5.70 -6.55 15.44
CA LEU A 34 -4.47 -6.05 14.85
C LEU A 34 -3.38 -7.10 15.00
N PRO A 35 -2.41 -7.15 14.06
CA PRO A 35 -1.14 -7.82 14.30
C PRO A 35 -0.51 -7.38 15.62
N ALA A 36 0.19 -8.30 16.30
CA ALA A 36 0.76 -8.05 17.62
C ALA A 36 1.74 -6.86 17.64
N ASP A 37 2.50 -6.69 16.55
CA ASP A 37 3.45 -5.59 16.34
C ASP A 37 2.77 -4.23 16.11
N MET A 38 1.53 -4.21 15.59
CA MET A 38 0.73 -2.99 15.40
C MET A 38 -0.14 -2.62 16.61
N THR A 39 -0.41 -3.57 17.51
CA THR A 39 -1.29 -3.37 18.67
C THR A 39 -0.87 -2.20 19.58
N PRO A 40 0.42 -2.02 19.93
CA PRO A 40 0.88 -0.89 20.74
C PRO A 40 0.58 0.48 20.13
N TYR A 41 0.42 0.54 18.80
CA TYR A 41 0.23 1.77 18.04
C TYR A 41 -1.23 2.00 17.64
N ARG A 42 -2.20 1.23 18.18
CA ARG A 42 -3.61 1.21 17.73
C ARG A 42 -4.21 2.58 17.46
N ALA A 43 -3.97 3.57 18.33
CA ALA A 43 -4.51 4.93 18.18
C ALA A 43 -4.01 5.65 16.89
N ALA A 44 -2.85 5.26 16.39
CA ALA A 44 -2.23 5.76 15.16
C ALA A 44 -2.35 4.80 13.97
N VAL A 45 -2.93 3.60 14.15
CA VAL A 45 -3.16 2.68 13.04
C VAL A 45 -4.36 3.14 12.22
N ARG A 46 -4.17 3.23 10.91
CA ARG A 46 -5.23 3.54 9.94
C ARG A 46 -5.43 2.41 8.95
N VAL A 47 -6.65 2.34 8.43
CA VAL A 47 -7.07 1.44 7.36
C VAL A 47 -7.42 2.28 6.13
N CYS A 48 -6.72 2.06 5.02
CA CYS A 48 -7.03 2.67 3.74
C CYS A 48 -7.76 1.65 2.86
N ASN A 49 -8.99 1.95 2.48
CA ASN A 49 -9.75 1.14 1.54
C ASN A 49 -9.19 1.33 0.12
N ILE A 50 -8.72 0.24 -0.51
CA ILE A 50 -8.21 0.29 -1.88
C ILE A 50 -9.35 -0.07 -2.82
N ALA A 51 -10.08 0.94 -3.27
CA ALA A 51 -11.22 0.81 -4.17
C ALA A 51 -11.07 1.63 -5.44
N ARG A 52 -11.72 1.18 -6.51
CA ARG A 52 -11.88 1.98 -7.73
C ARG A 52 -12.89 3.09 -7.44
N GLN A 53 -12.47 4.35 -7.57
CA GLN A 53 -13.28 5.52 -7.20
C GLN A 53 -14.43 5.84 -8.18
N SER A 54 -14.48 5.23 -9.38
CA SER A 54 -15.50 5.52 -10.39
C SER A 54 -15.79 4.34 -11.32
N GLY A 55 -17.03 4.30 -11.84
CA GLY A 55 -17.54 3.31 -12.81
C GLY A 55 -18.71 2.46 -12.27
N PRO A 56 -19.37 1.66 -13.13
CA PRO A 56 -20.53 0.81 -12.77
C PRO A 56 -20.18 -0.34 -11.80
N SER A 57 -18.92 -0.42 -11.37
CA SER A 57 -18.43 -1.30 -10.31
C SER A 57 -17.56 -0.52 -9.34
N ALA A 58 -18.03 0.66 -8.88
CA ALA A 58 -17.59 1.26 -7.62
C ALA A 58 -17.86 0.22 -6.52
N ALA A 59 -16.91 -0.70 -6.39
CA ALA A 59 -17.08 -1.95 -5.68
C ALA A 59 -16.55 -1.79 -4.26
N VAL A 60 -17.10 -2.58 -3.36
CA VAL A 60 -16.56 -2.82 -2.02
C VAL A 60 -15.06 -3.13 -2.15
N ALA A 61 -14.25 -2.45 -1.33
CA ALA A 61 -12.81 -2.60 -1.32
C ALA A 61 -12.43 -4.00 -0.85
N LYS A 62 -11.96 -4.86 -1.76
CA LYS A 62 -11.53 -6.23 -1.43
C LYS A 62 -10.14 -6.31 -0.82
N VAL A 63 -9.38 -5.22 -0.94
CA VAL A 63 -8.02 -5.08 -0.41
C VAL A 63 -7.98 -3.78 0.37
N ARG A 64 -7.41 -3.86 1.57
CA ARG A 64 -7.20 -2.72 2.45
C ARG A 64 -5.73 -2.64 2.83
N LEU A 65 -5.23 -1.43 3.05
CA LEU A 65 -3.91 -1.18 3.59
C LEU A 65 -4.04 -0.85 5.08
N LEU A 66 -3.38 -1.62 5.93
CA LEU A 66 -3.22 -1.34 7.35
C LEU A 66 -1.83 -0.74 7.57
N SER A 67 -1.75 0.44 8.18
CA SER A 67 -0.46 1.11 8.44
C SER A 67 -0.49 1.92 9.72
N VAL A 68 0.66 2.06 10.38
CA VAL A 68 0.85 3.04 11.45
C VAL A 68 1.14 4.40 10.82
N PHE A 69 0.30 5.40 11.12
CA PHE A 69 0.53 6.78 10.72
C PHE A 69 1.46 7.41 11.74
N THR A 70 2.76 7.44 11.43
CA THR A 70 3.82 7.88 12.35
C THR A 70 3.59 9.29 12.88
N ASP A 71 3.15 10.22 12.02
CA ASP A 71 2.85 11.59 12.43
C ASP A 71 1.71 11.65 13.45
N ASP A 72 0.68 10.79 13.29
CA ASP A 72 -0.41 10.71 14.26
C ASP A 72 0.06 10.16 15.61
N TYR A 73 1.01 9.22 15.61
CA TYR A 73 1.63 8.70 16.83
C TYR A 73 2.44 9.78 17.56
N TYR A 74 3.25 10.55 16.83
CA TYR A 74 4.11 11.57 17.43
C TYR A 74 3.39 12.84 17.86
N LYS A 75 2.20 13.15 17.33
CA LYS A 75 1.41 14.32 17.75
C LYS A 75 1.14 14.38 19.25
N SER A 76 1.05 13.24 19.93
CA SER A 76 0.81 13.17 21.38
C SER A 76 2.08 13.07 22.23
N LEU A 77 3.26 13.05 21.61
CA LEU A 77 4.54 12.84 22.30
C LEU A 77 5.35 14.13 22.41
N PRO A 78 6.30 14.20 23.36
CA PRO A 78 7.30 15.26 23.39
C PRO A 78 8.08 15.37 22.07
N ALA A 79 8.54 16.58 21.72
CA ALA A 79 9.24 16.85 20.47
C ALA A 79 10.59 16.11 20.33
N ASP A 80 11.17 15.67 21.45
CA ASP A 80 12.41 14.90 21.55
C ASP A 80 12.17 13.39 21.70
N ALA A 81 10.93 12.92 21.52
CA ALA A 81 10.62 11.50 21.57
C ALA A 81 11.45 10.72 20.53
N PRO A 82 12.09 9.60 20.93
CA PRO A 82 12.95 8.85 20.03
C PRO A 82 12.16 8.22 18.88
N TRP A 83 12.81 8.11 17.72
CA TRP A 83 12.27 7.40 16.58
C TRP A 83 12.00 5.92 16.92
N GLN A 84 10.80 5.45 16.64
CA GLN A 84 10.40 4.06 16.88
C GLN A 84 10.61 3.22 15.63
N ASN A 85 10.90 1.93 15.83
CA ASN A 85 10.87 0.96 14.76
C ASN A 85 9.42 0.53 14.51
N PHE A 86 8.72 1.27 13.65
CA PHE A 86 7.32 0.99 13.35
C PHE A 86 7.16 -0.29 12.51
N PRO A 87 6.06 -1.04 12.71
CA PRO A 87 5.72 -2.17 11.86
C PRO A 87 5.41 -1.70 10.44
N LEU A 88 5.89 -2.48 9.46
CA LEU A 88 5.68 -2.19 8.04
C LEU A 88 4.19 -2.31 7.65
N PRO A 89 3.72 -1.52 6.66
CA PRO A 89 2.34 -1.57 6.20
C PRO A 89 1.97 -2.96 5.64
N MET A 90 0.73 -3.37 5.91
CA MET A 90 0.21 -4.69 5.56
C MET A 90 -1.01 -4.56 4.65
N LEU A 91 -1.02 -5.31 3.57
CA LEU A 91 -2.20 -5.50 2.74
C LEU A 91 -3.05 -6.60 3.38
N ILE A 92 -4.34 -6.36 3.57
CA ILE A 92 -5.29 -7.31 4.16
C ILE A 92 -6.54 -7.43 3.30
N ASP A 93 -7.21 -8.59 3.36
CA ASP A 93 -8.56 -8.72 2.81
C ASP A 93 -9.63 -8.25 3.81
N GLU A 94 -10.90 -8.44 3.44
CA GLU A 94 -12.08 -8.08 4.24
C GLU A 94 -12.13 -8.81 5.59
N THR A 95 -11.54 -9.99 5.70
CA THR A 95 -11.49 -10.78 6.94
C THR A 95 -10.31 -10.39 7.84
N GLY A 96 -9.39 -9.57 7.34
CA GLY A 96 -8.15 -9.21 8.03
C GLY A 96 -6.99 -10.16 7.74
N ARG A 97 -7.18 -11.15 6.85
CA ARG A 97 -6.10 -12.04 6.43
C ARG A 97 -5.07 -11.25 5.63
N CYS A 98 -3.81 -11.44 5.98
CA CYS A 98 -2.68 -10.81 5.29
C CYS A 98 -2.57 -11.29 3.83
N LEU A 99 -2.48 -10.34 2.93
CA LEU A 99 -2.27 -10.53 1.49
C LEU A 99 -0.84 -10.17 1.08
N GLY A 100 -0.09 -9.45 1.90
CA GLY A 100 1.29 -9.06 1.62
C GLY A 100 1.73 -7.89 2.48
N ARG A 101 2.99 -7.51 2.38
CA ARG A 101 3.58 -6.36 3.08
C ARG A 101 4.27 -5.41 2.10
N ILE A 102 4.37 -4.15 2.52
CA ILE A 102 5.08 -3.10 1.80
C ILE A 102 6.36 -2.80 2.57
N ALA A 103 7.51 -2.80 1.87
CA ALA A 103 8.82 -2.70 2.51
C ALA A 103 9.23 -1.29 2.98
N HIS A 104 8.31 -0.32 2.98
CA HIS A 104 8.53 1.07 3.38
C HIS A 104 7.33 1.56 4.19
N LEU A 105 7.53 2.46 5.15
CA LEU A 105 6.42 3.00 5.93
C LEU A 105 5.49 3.85 5.06
N PHE A 106 4.22 3.87 5.42
CA PHE A 106 3.19 4.66 4.76
C PHE A 106 2.37 5.43 5.81
N PRO A 107 2.06 6.73 5.59
CA PRO A 107 2.46 7.52 4.43
C PRO A 107 3.88 8.09 4.50
N VAL A 108 4.46 8.17 5.71
CA VAL A 108 5.75 8.82 5.95
C VAL A 108 6.74 7.83 6.56
N ASP A 109 7.96 7.85 6.05
CA ASP A 109 9.16 7.18 6.57
C ASP A 109 10.29 8.21 6.66
N PRO A 110 10.28 9.14 7.64
CA PRO A 110 11.09 10.34 7.63
C PRO A 110 12.57 10.09 7.31
N PRO A 111 13.17 10.83 6.37
CA PRO A 111 12.64 12.04 5.72
C PRO A 111 11.84 11.76 4.44
N GLN A 112 11.44 10.51 4.20
CA GLN A 112 10.82 10.04 2.97
C GLN A 112 9.30 9.96 3.07
N GLU A 113 8.63 10.01 1.92
CA GLU A 113 7.18 9.78 1.80
C GLU A 113 6.92 8.68 0.77
N LEU A 114 5.98 7.78 1.08
CA LEU A 114 5.59 6.70 0.17
C LEU A 114 4.26 7.03 -0.51
N THR A 115 4.27 7.01 -1.84
CA THR A 115 3.06 7.04 -2.68
C THR A 115 2.73 5.63 -3.18
N ILE A 116 1.48 5.21 -2.96
CA ILE A 116 0.96 3.93 -3.44
C ILE A 116 -0.15 4.19 -4.45
N SER A 117 -0.03 3.60 -5.65
CA SER A 117 -1.07 3.68 -6.68
C SER A 117 -1.54 2.28 -7.07
N ALA A 118 -2.85 2.04 -7.02
CA ALA A 118 -3.48 0.75 -7.26
C ALA A 118 -4.22 0.72 -8.60
N GLY A 119 -4.01 -0.31 -9.40
CA GLY A 119 -4.60 -0.39 -10.75
C GLY A 119 -4.68 -1.79 -11.30
N ARG A 120 -4.96 -1.87 -12.62
CA ARG A 120 -5.22 -3.13 -13.35
C ARG A 120 -6.29 -3.98 -12.67
N TRP A 121 -7.40 -3.34 -12.33
CA TRP A 121 -8.48 -3.95 -11.55
C TRP A 121 -9.10 -5.16 -12.25
N GLN A 122 -9.27 -6.26 -11.51
CA GLN A 122 -10.09 -7.40 -11.92
C GLN A 122 -10.98 -7.83 -10.76
N ARG A 123 -12.30 -7.90 -10.99
CA ARG A 123 -13.30 -8.31 -9.97
C ARG A 123 -13.15 -7.57 -8.63
N GLY A 124 -12.76 -6.29 -8.64
CA GLY A 124 -12.58 -5.46 -7.45
C GLY A 124 -11.22 -5.59 -6.73
N VAL A 125 -10.29 -6.38 -7.28
CA VAL A 125 -8.92 -6.52 -6.75
C VAL A 125 -7.95 -5.77 -7.70
N PRO A 126 -7.08 -4.88 -7.19
CA PRO A 126 -6.05 -4.27 -8.03
C PRO A 126 -4.95 -5.29 -8.32
N HIS A 127 -4.68 -5.62 -9.58
CA HIS A 127 -3.64 -6.61 -9.89
C HIS A 127 -2.22 -6.05 -9.83
N GLU A 128 -2.07 -4.74 -9.72
CA GLU A 128 -0.79 -4.06 -9.58
C GLU A 128 -0.89 -2.91 -8.57
N LEU A 129 0.08 -2.87 -7.66
CA LEU A 129 0.35 -1.73 -6.78
C LEU A 129 1.72 -1.16 -7.16
N ARG A 130 1.72 0.09 -7.61
CA ARG A 130 2.94 0.86 -7.89
C ARG A 130 3.34 1.64 -6.64
N LEU A 131 4.64 1.63 -6.39
CA LEU A 131 5.24 2.20 -5.19
C LEU A 131 6.29 3.24 -5.61
N ALA A 132 6.17 4.46 -5.09
CA ALA A 132 7.14 5.53 -5.34
C ALA A 132 7.51 6.22 -4.03
N VAL A 133 8.79 6.40 -3.80
CA VAL A 133 9.36 7.10 -2.65
C VAL A 133 9.78 8.49 -3.07
N LYS A 134 9.30 9.49 -2.35
CA LYS A 134 9.81 10.85 -2.43
C LYS A 134 10.86 11.04 -1.34
N SER A 135 12.05 11.53 -1.69
CA SER A 135 13.16 11.63 -0.74
C SER A 135 13.98 12.90 -0.97
N PRO A 136 14.23 13.70 0.08
CA PRO A 136 15.08 14.90 -0.03
C PRO A 136 16.58 14.57 -0.02
N ALA A 137 16.97 13.30 0.13
CA ALA A 137 18.37 12.89 0.13
C ALA A 137 19.00 13.03 -1.27
N VAL A 138 20.34 12.96 -1.35
CA VAL A 138 21.10 13.06 -2.63
C VAL A 138 20.65 12.04 -3.69
N GLY A 139 20.11 10.89 -3.27
CA GLY A 139 19.54 9.88 -4.16
C GLY A 139 18.19 10.27 -4.80
N GLY A 140 17.52 11.31 -4.27
CA GLY A 140 16.26 11.82 -4.78
C GLY A 140 15.10 10.80 -4.74
N ASP A 141 14.05 11.13 -5.49
CA ASP A 141 12.86 10.30 -5.62
C ASP A 141 13.17 8.98 -6.35
N ALA A 142 12.52 7.89 -5.94
CA ALA A 142 12.74 6.56 -6.49
C ALA A 142 11.43 5.83 -6.75
N THR A 143 11.39 5.05 -7.84
CA THR A 143 10.30 4.07 -8.06
C THR A 143 10.75 2.72 -7.51
N LEU A 144 9.95 2.14 -6.62
CA LEU A 144 10.22 0.82 -6.05
C LEU A 144 9.61 -0.29 -6.92
N PRO A 145 10.03 -1.56 -6.76
CA PRO A 145 9.39 -2.67 -7.43
C PRO A 145 7.88 -2.73 -7.14
N SER A 146 7.06 -2.76 -8.20
CA SER A 146 5.61 -2.93 -8.06
C SER A 146 5.25 -4.27 -7.44
N LEU A 147 4.19 -4.29 -6.63
CA LEU A 147 3.59 -5.52 -6.12
C LEU A 147 2.50 -6.01 -7.06
N HIS A 148 2.47 -7.31 -7.34
CA HIS A 148 1.52 -7.94 -8.24
C HIS A 148 0.68 -8.98 -7.51
N TRP A 149 -0.63 -8.94 -7.76
CA TRP A 149 -1.55 -9.96 -7.27
C TRP A 149 -1.26 -11.31 -7.96
N ASN A 150 -1.09 -12.35 -7.15
CA ASN A 150 -1.04 -13.73 -7.61
C ASN A 150 -2.31 -14.46 -7.16
N PRO A 151 -3.23 -14.80 -8.09
CA PRO A 151 -4.48 -15.47 -7.75
C PRO A 151 -4.28 -16.91 -7.24
N ARG A 152 -3.11 -17.54 -7.50
CA ARG A 152 -2.82 -18.90 -7.01
C ARG A 152 -2.46 -18.91 -5.54
N SER A 153 -1.66 -17.94 -5.09
CA SER A 153 -1.30 -17.79 -3.67
C SER A 153 -2.29 -16.90 -2.91
N GLY A 154 -3.15 -16.15 -3.61
CA GLY A 154 -4.10 -15.23 -3.01
C GLY A 154 -3.42 -14.06 -2.28
N GLY A 155 -2.32 -13.53 -2.83
CA GLY A 155 -1.51 -12.47 -2.21
C GLY A 155 -0.70 -11.66 -3.22
N TYR A 156 -0.05 -10.62 -2.71
CA TYR A 156 0.82 -9.69 -3.44
C TYR A 156 2.29 -10.00 -3.24
N ALA A 157 3.07 -9.93 -4.31
CA ALA A 157 4.53 -10.03 -4.25
C ALA A 157 5.17 -9.18 -5.35
N ALA A 158 6.40 -8.72 -5.12
CA ALA A 158 7.20 -8.10 -6.17
C ALA A 158 7.57 -9.13 -7.25
N LYS A 159 7.58 -8.70 -8.52
CA LYS A 159 7.93 -9.58 -9.65
C LYS A 159 9.46 -9.72 -9.74
N ASN A 160 9.98 -10.93 -9.90
CA ASN A 160 11.40 -11.25 -10.11
C ASN A 160 12.38 -10.87 -8.99
N THR A 161 11.91 -10.49 -7.81
CA THR A 161 12.76 -10.60 -6.63
C THR A 161 12.99 -12.10 -6.38
N HIS A 162 14.24 -12.55 -6.46
CA HIS A 162 14.70 -13.69 -5.66
C HIS A 162 14.14 -13.52 -4.24
N PRO A 163 13.88 -14.60 -3.48
CA PRO A 163 13.43 -14.50 -2.09
C PRO A 163 14.48 -13.70 -1.30
N SER A 164 14.31 -12.38 -1.31
CA SER A 164 15.30 -11.39 -0.95
C SER A 164 15.04 -11.15 0.51
N GLN A 165 15.70 -11.98 1.33
CA GLN A 165 16.23 -11.76 2.68
C GLN A 165 15.43 -10.97 3.74
N ASP A 166 14.23 -10.49 3.44
CA ASP A 166 13.30 -9.97 4.40
C ASP A 166 12.29 -11.08 4.70
N LYS A 167 12.63 -11.85 5.74
CA LYS A 167 11.87 -13.02 6.23
C LYS A 167 10.55 -12.62 6.90
N THR A 168 10.06 -11.40 6.72
CA THR A 168 8.87 -10.96 7.44
C THR A 168 7.62 -11.32 6.65
N SER A 169 7.44 -12.62 6.43
CA SER A 169 6.22 -13.26 5.93
C SER A 169 4.98 -12.71 6.65
N CYS A 170 3.82 -12.81 5.99
CA CYS A 170 2.54 -12.64 6.68
C CYS A 170 2.57 -13.44 7.98
N PRO A 171 2.22 -12.84 9.14
CA PRO A 171 2.16 -13.59 10.38
C PRO A 171 1.19 -14.77 10.19
N PRO A 172 1.50 -15.96 10.76
CA PRO A 172 0.57 -17.07 10.71
C PRO A 172 -0.76 -16.61 11.32
N THR A 173 -1.85 -16.83 10.60
CA THR A 173 -3.21 -16.60 11.11
C THR A 173 -3.43 -17.54 12.29
N SER A 174 -3.45 -16.98 13.51
CA SER A 174 -3.87 -17.67 14.72
C SER A 174 -5.37 -17.94 14.71
#